data_AF-A0A0B0HCT7-F1
#
_entry.id   AF-A0A0B0HCT7-F1
#
_cell.length_a   1.000
_cell.length_b   1.000
_cell.length_c   1.000
_cell.angle_alpha   90.00
_cell.angle_beta   90.00
_cell.angle_gamma   90.00
#
_symmetry.space_group_name_H-M   'P 1'
#
loop_
_entity.id
_entity.type
_entity.pdbx_description
1 polymer ?
#
loop_
_entity_poly.entity_id
_entity_poly.type
_entity_poly.pdbx_seq_one_letter_code
_entity_poly.pdbx_strand_id
1 'polypeptide(L)'
;MFRGDPRSFETESKAIEISKLAINKGFDKELTQEALPFLIMPLMHSENIQDQELSVRLFKQHNLADNLRFAEHHRDLIRKFGRFPHRNKTLGRESTEEEKQYLQSKNAFTG
;
A
#
# COMPACT_ATOMS: atom_id res chain seq x y z
N MET A 1 14.69 9.30 2.60
CA MET A 1 15.49 10.12 1.66
C MET A 1 14.62 11.13 0.88
N PHE A 2 13.41 10.79 0.40
CA PHE A 2 12.57 11.67 -0.45
C PHE A 2 11.21 12.04 0.17
N ARG A 3 11.15 12.36 1.47
CA ARG A 3 9.87 12.66 2.13
C ARG A 3 9.21 13.89 1.51
N GLY A 4 7.96 13.76 1.07
CA GLY A 4 7.18 14.85 0.47
C GLY A 4 7.51 15.16 -0.99
N ASP A 5 8.37 14.36 -1.62
CA ASP A 5 8.87 14.57 -2.98
C ASP A 5 8.32 13.47 -3.91
N PRO A 6 7.90 13.77 -5.15
CA PRO A 6 7.40 12.77 -6.11
C PRO A 6 8.34 11.58 -6.31
N ARG A 7 9.66 11.79 -6.15
CA ARG A 7 10.69 10.75 -6.22
C ARG A 7 10.48 9.62 -5.22
N SER A 8 9.68 9.81 -4.16
CA SER A 8 9.33 8.71 -3.24
C SER A 8 8.51 7.60 -3.89
N PHE A 9 7.89 7.87 -5.05
CA PHE A 9 7.02 6.92 -5.75
C PHE A 9 7.62 6.37 -7.05
N GLU A 10 8.76 6.91 -7.52
CA GLU A 10 9.37 6.54 -8.82
C GLU A 10 9.70 5.05 -8.94
N THR A 11 10.07 4.40 -7.84
CA THR A 11 10.44 2.98 -7.84
C THR A 11 9.32 2.05 -7.38
N GLU A 12 8.11 2.58 -7.14
CA GLU A 12 7.01 1.79 -6.55
C GLU A 12 6.56 0.66 -7.49
N SER A 13 6.42 0.92 -8.78
CA SER A 13 6.04 -0.08 -9.78
C SER A 13 7.01 -1.27 -9.80
N LYS A 14 8.32 -1.00 -9.77
CA LYS A 14 9.37 -2.02 -9.72
C LYS A 14 9.34 -2.80 -8.40
N ALA A 15 9.12 -2.12 -7.28
CA ALA A 15 9.00 -2.77 -5.97
C ALA A 15 7.81 -3.75 -5.93
N ILE A 16 6.67 -3.37 -6.51
CA ILE A 16 5.48 -4.22 -6.63
C ILE A 16 5.78 -5.45 -7.49
N GLU A 17 6.41 -5.26 -8.66
CA GLU A 17 6.77 -6.36 -9.56
C GLU A 17 7.69 -7.38 -8.89
N ILE A 18 8.74 -6.90 -8.23
CA ILE A 18 9.70 -7.77 -7.53
C ILE A 18 9.04 -8.48 -6.34
N SER A 19 8.18 -7.79 -5.60
CA SER A 19 7.41 -8.40 -4.51
C SER A 19 6.54 -9.55 -5.01
N LYS A 20 5.75 -9.34 -6.07
CA LYS A 20 4.93 -10.39 -6.70
C LYS A 20 5.78 -11.56 -7.20
N LEU A 21 6.90 -11.29 -7.85
CA LEU A 21 7.80 -12.32 -8.34
C LEU A 21 8.35 -13.19 -7.20
N ALA A 22 8.80 -12.57 -6.12
CA ALA A 22 9.33 -13.26 -4.96
C ALA A 22 8.26 -14.11 -4.25
N ILE A 23 7.02 -13.59 -4.11
CA ILE A 23 5.89 -14.35 -3.57
C ILE A 23 5.55 -15.54 -4.49
N ASN A 24 5.52 -15.35 -5.81
CA ASN A 24 5.27 -16.43 -6.77
C ASN A 24 6.35 -17.52 -6.72
N LYS A 25 7.58 -17.17 -6.34
CA LYS A 25 8.68 -18.11 -6.11
C LYS A 25 8.64 -18.79 -4.74
N GLY A 26 7.72 -18.41 -3.86
CA GLY A 26 7.56 -18.99 -2.54
C GLY A 26 8.50 -18.42 -1.47
N PHE A 27 9.20 -17.31 -1.75
CA PHE A 27 10.13 -16.71 -0.78
C PHE A 27 9.41 -16.16 0.47
N ASP A 28 8.10 -15.91 0.38
CA ASP A 28 7.28 -15.57 1.54
C ASP A 28 7.25 -16.67 2.62
N LYS A 29 7.58 -17.91 2.26
CA LYS A 29 7.66 -19.06 3.18
C LYS A 29 9.07 -19.31 3.73
N GLU A 30 10.08 -18.66 3.15
CA GLU A 30 11.49 -18.82 3.52
C GLU A 30 11.98 -17.68 4.42
N LEU A 31 11.34 -16.51 4.33
CA LEU A 31 11.69 -15.35 5.15
C LEU A 31 11.25 -15.50 6.60
N THR A 32 11.97 -14.82 7.49
CA THR A 32 11.58 -14.72 8.90
C THR A 32 10.35 -13.82 9.07
N GLN A 33 9.67 -13.94 10.20
CA GLN A 33 8.51 -13.11 10.54
C GLN A 33 8.83 -11.61 10.57
N GLU A 34 10.09 -11.24 10.86
CA GLU A 34 10.54 -9.84 10.86
C GLU A 34 10.75 -9.29 9.45
N ALA A 35 11.24 -10.12 8.51
CA ALA A 35 11.54 -9.70 7.14
C ALA A 35 10.31 -9.75 6.23
N LEU A 36 9.42 -10.70 6.47
CA LEU A 36 8.25 -10.97 5.64
C LEU A 36 7.32 -9.76 5.42
N PRO A 37 7.03 -8.90 6.42
CA PRO A 37 6.25 -7.69 6.19
C PRO A 37 6.82 -6.79 5.10
N PHE A 38 8.15 -6.66 5.02
CA PHE A 38 8.82 -5.82 4.02
C PHE A 38 8.71 -6.39 2.61
N LEU A 39 8.61 -7.71 2.48
CA LEU A 39 8.33 -8.35 1.20
C LEU A 39 6.92 -8.00 0.71
N ILE A 40 5.92 -8.00 1.59
CA ILE A 40 4.50 -7.80 1.24
C ILE A 40 4.14 -6.32 1.11
N MET A 41 4.80 -5.44 1.87
CA MET A 41 4.50 -4.00 1.96
C MET A 41 4.39 -3.24 0.62
N PRO A 42 5.18 -3.53 -0.43
CA PRO A 42 4.97 -2.94 -1.75
C PRO A 42 3.55 -3.13 -2.30
N LEU A 43 2.92 -4.28 -2.05
CA LEU A 43 1.53 -4.54 -2.46
C LEU A 43 0.54 -3.65 -1.70
N MET A 44 0.77 -3.40 -0.41
CA MET A 44 -0.02 -2.48 0.41
C MET A 44 0.09 -1.02 -0.07
N HIS A 45 1.18 -0.66 -0.73
CA HIS A 45 1.38 0.69 -1.27
C HIS A 45 0.88 0.85 -2.72
N SER A 46 0.45 -0.24 -3.37
CA SER A 46 -0.07 -0.22 -4.73
C SER A 46 -1.45 0.45 -4.80
N GLU A 47 -1.67 1.34 -5.77
CA GLU A 47 -2.99 1.89 -6.09
C GLU A 47 -3.81 0.93 -7.00
N ASN A 48 -3.58 -0.37 -6.90
CA ASN A 48 -4.30 -1.41 -7.61
C ASN A 48 -5.09 -2.30 -6.64
N ILE A 49 -6.39 -2.51 -6.91
CA ILE A 49 -7.26 -3.26 -5.99
C ILE A 49 -6.86 -4.74 -5.86
N GLN A 50 -6.41 -5.39 -6.93
CA GLN A 50 -5.99 -6.79 -6.87
C GLN A 50 -4.74 -6.96 -5.97
N ASP A 51 -3.84 -5.99 -6.00
CA ASP A 51 -2.64 -5.96 -5.14
C ASP A 51 -3.02 -5.77 -3.68
N GLN A 52 -4.00 -4.91 -3.40
CA GLN A 52 -4.51 -4.69 -2.05
C GLN A 52 -5.19 -5.93 -1.47
N GLU A 53 -5.99 -6.64 -2.27
CA GLU A 53 -6.61 -7.90 -1.84
C GLU A 53 -5.55 -9.00 -1.60
N LEU A 54 -4.51 -9.05 -2.42
CA LEU A 54 -3.39 -9.96 -2.21
C LEU A 54 -2.61 -9.62 -0.93
N SER A 55 -2.34 -8.33 -0.70
CA SER A 55 -1.68 -7.82 0.50
C SER A 55 -2.41 -8.27 1.78
N VAL A 56 -3.72 -7.99 1.88
CA VAL A 56 -4.55 -8.40 3.03
C VAL A 56 -4.52 -9.91 3.23
N ARG A 57 -4.65 -10.69 2.14
CA ARG A 57 -4.60 -12.15 2.21
C ARG A 57 -3.28 -12.65 2.79
N LEU A 58 -2.15 -12.12 2.32
CA LEU A 58 -0.82 -12.55 2.76
C LEU A 58 -0.53 -12.15 4.21
N PHE A 59 -0.85 -10.92 4.60
CA PHE A 59 -0.69 -10.49 6.00
C PHE A 59 -1.56 -11.34 6.96
N LYS A 60 -2.77 -11.72 6.53
CA LYS A 60 -3.64 -12.62 7.30
C LYS A 60 -3.08 -14.04 7.35
N GLN A 61 -2.64 -14.59 6.23
CA GLN A 61 -2.10 -15.95 6.13
C GLN A 61 -0.88 -16.16 7.02
N HIS A 62 -0.01 -15.16 7.12
CA HIS A 62 1.24 -15.21 7.88
C HIS A 62 1.12 -14.65 9.31
N ASN A 63 -0.11 -14.42 9.78
CA ASN A 63 -0.44 -13.95 11.13
C ASN A 63 0.29 -12.66 11.56
N LEU A 64 0.44 -11.73 10.62
CA LEU A 64 1.12 -10.44 10.83
C LEU A 64 0.11 -9.37 11.29
N ALA A 65 -0.51 -9.59 12.45
CA ALA A 65 -1.65 -8.83 12.94
C ALA A 65 -1.42 -7.31 13.00
N ASP A 66 -0.24 -6.86 13.43
CA ASP A 66 0.11 -5.43 13.50
C ASP A 66 0.08 -4.74 12.13
N ASN A 67 0.42 -5.48 11.07
CA ASN A 67 0.40 -4.98 9.69
C ASN A 67 -0.97 -5.17 9.04
N LEU A 68 -1.71 -6.23 9.42
CA LEU A 68 -3.01 -6.55 8.83
C LEU A 68 -4.00 -5.39 8.95
N ARG A 69 -4.07 -4.71 10.10
CA ARG A 69 -4.94 -3.53 10.27
C ARG A 69 -4.65 -2.43 9.25
N PHE A 70 -3.37 -2.24 8.93
CA PHE A 70 -2.94 -1.23 7.95
C PHE A 70 -3.25 -1.69 6.54
N ALA A 71 -3.03 -2.96 6.22
CA ALA A 71 -3.36 -3.54 4.93
C ALA A 71 -4.87 -3.43 4.62
N GLU A 72 -5.72 -3.72 5.60
CA GLU A 72 -7.18 -3.56 5.47
C GLU A 72 -7.56 -2.10 5.25
N HIS A 73 -6.96 -1.18 6.02
CA HIS A 73 -7.19 0.25 5.84
C HIS A 73 -6.78 0.73 4.43
N HIS A 74 -5.60 0.35 3.95
CA HIS A 74 -5.11 0.72 2.61
C HIS A 74 -6.04 0.16 1.52
N ARG A 75 -6.44 -1.11 1.63
CA ARG A 75 -7.39 -1.73 0.70
C ARG A 75 -8.71 -0.98 0.65
N ASP A 76 -9.24 -0.57 1.81
CA ASP A 76 -10.53 0.11 1.86
C ASP A 76 -10.44 1.53 1.25
N LEU A 77 -9.29 2.22 1.39
CA LEU A 77 -9.04 3.47 0.66
C LEU A 77 -8.99 3.27 -0.85
N ILE A 78 -8.27 2.25 -1.32
CA ILE A 78 -8.20 1.95 -2.77
C ILE A 78 -9.55 1.48 -3.30
N ARG A 79 -10.33 0.72 -2.54
CA ARG A 79 -11.69 0.33 -2.92
C ARG A 79 -12.60 1.54 -3.05
N LYS A 80 -12.46 2.53 -2.16
CA LYS A 80 -13.29 3.73 -2.12
C LYS A 80 -12.90 4.75 -3.19
N PHE A 81 -11.61 5.08 -3.29
CA PHE A 81 -11.12 6.20 -4.11
C PHE A 81 -10.38 5.75 -5.38
N GLY A 82 -10.05 4.47 -5.51
CA GLY A 82 -9.21 3.94 -6.60
C GLY A 82 -7.73 4.31 -6.49
N ARG A 83 -7.35 5.13 -5.51
CA ARG A 83 -6.00 5.67 -5.30
C ARG A 83 -5.85 6.18 -3.86
N PHE A 84 -4.67 6.62 -3.49
CA PHE A 84 -4.41 7.27 -2.20
C PHE A 84 -4.55 8.79 -2.31
N PRO A 85 -5.59 9.41 -1.70
CA PRO A 85 -5.84 10.84 -1.86
C PRO A 85 -4.70 11.74 -1.34
N HIS A 86 -3.99 11.32 -0.28
CA HIS A 86 -2.89 12.11 0.28
C HIS A 86 -1.72 12.29 -0.71
N ARG A 87 -1.57 11.38 -1.68
CA ARG A 87 -0.54 11.47 -2.72
C ARG A 87 -0.89 12.48 -3.81
N ASN A 88 -2.14 12.93 -3.90
CA ASN A 88 -2.61 13.76 -5.00
C ASN A 88 -1.78 15.04 -5.16
N LYS A 89 -1.53 15.77 -4.07
CA LYS A 89 -0.71 16.99 -4.10
C LYS A 89 0.72 16.71 -4.57
N THR A 90 1.36 15.68 -4.02
CA THR A 90 2.74 15.33 -4.37
C THR A 90 2.86 14.85 -5.81
N LEU A 91 1.87 14.12 -6.32
CA LEU A 91 1.84 13.61 -7.70
C LEU A 91 1.23 14.59 -8.71
N GLY A 92 0.89 15.82 -8.31
CA GLY A 92 0.27 16.81 -9.19
C GLY A 92 -1.15 16.46 -9.68
N ARG A 93 -1.87 15.59 -8.96
CA ARG A 93 -3.24 15.17 -9.29
C ARG A 93 -4.27 16.11 -8.65
N GLU A 94 -5.32 16.43 -9.39
CA GLU A 94 -6.48 17.10 -8.82
C GLU A 94 -7.29 16.15 -7.93
N SER A 95 -7.67 16.61 -6.74
CA SER A 95 -8.53 15.85 -5.82
C SER A 95 -10.00 16.15 -6.10
N THR A 96 -10.82 15.10 -6.10
CA THR A 96 -12.28 15.23 -6.12
C THR A 96 -12.80 15.86 -4.82
N GLU A 97 -14.05 16.32 -4.80
CA GLU A 97 -14.65 16.87 -3.58
C GLU A 97 -14.73 15.82 -2.46
N GLU A 98 -15.02 14.56 -2.78
CA GLU A 98 -15.04 13.48 -1.79
C GLU A 98 -13.65 13.24 -1.19
N GLU A 99 -12.60 13.24 -2.02
CA GLU A 99 -11.22 13.13 -1.56
C GLU A 99 -10.81 14.32 -0.68
N LYS A 100 -11.21 15.55 -1.04
CA LYS A 100 -10.94 16.76 -0.23
C LYS A 100 -11.60 16.65 1.15
N GLN A 101 -12.87 16.25 1.20
CA GLN A 101 -13.61 16.07 2.45
C GLN A 101 -12.97 14.97 3.31
N TYR A 102 -12.56 13.85 2.70
CA TYR A 102 -11.85 12.78 3.39
C TYR A 102 -10.53 13.27 4.00
N LEU A 103 -9.73 14.02 3.23
CA LEU A 103 -8.44 14.57 3.68
C LEU A 103 -8.58 15.61 4.81
N GLN A 104 -9.74 16.23 4.97
CA GLN A 104 -10.06 17.15 6.06
C GLN A 104 -10.64 16.44 7.30
N SER A 105 -10.98 15.16 7.18
CA SER A 105 -11.58 14.39 8.27
C SER A 105 -10.53 13.90 9.28
N LYS A 106 -10.99 13.56 10.50
CA LYS A 106 -10.12 12.95 11.53
C LYS A 106 -9.59 11.56 11.16
N ASN A 107 -10.15 10.94 10.12
CA ASN A 107 -9.80 9.59 9.66
C ASN A 107 -8.89 9.63 8.42
N ALA A 108 -8.39 10.82 8.05
CA ALA A 108 -7.50 10.99 6.91
C ALA A 108 -6.18 10.25 7.13
N PHE A 109 -5.82 9.38 6.19
CA PHE A 109 -4.49 8.79 6.10
C PHE A 109 -3.58 9.76 5.37
N THR A 110 -2.44 10.09 5.97
CA THR A 110 -1.51 11.12 5.49
C THR A 110 -0.12 10.61 5.12
N GLY A 111 0.09 9.28 5.18
CA GLY A 111 1.41 8.64 5.01
C GLY A 111 2.14 8.48 6.32
#